data_AF-X1IB02-F1
#
_entry.id   AF-X1IB02-F1
#
_cell.length_a   1.000
_cell.length_b   1.000
_cell.length_c   1.000
_cell.angle_alpha   90.00
_cell.angle_beta   90.00
_cell.angle_gamma   90.00
#
_symmetry.space_group_name_H-M   'P 1'
#
loop_
_entity.id
_entity.type
_entity.pdbx_description
1 polymer ?
#
loop_
_entity_poly.entity_id
_entity_poly.type
_entity_poly.pdbx_seq_one_letter_code
_entity_poly.pdbx_strand_id
1 'polypeptide(L)'
;MQINVSQQLKAPVGLIRSYQLSDSVSIVGDGSGSMVQGEVRLTRTDRGILVQGRLHADVEITCGRCLSPFSCPLELNIEEEYFPVTDIISGAPSPLPDELGCFTIDERNILDLT
;
A
#
# COMPACT_ATOMS: atom_id res chain seq x y z
N MET A 1 2.12 -5.51 4.83
CA MET A 1 0.79 -6.17 4.90
C MET A 1 0.37 -6.68 3.52
N GLN A 2 -0.10 -7.93 3.42
CA GLN A 2 -0.53 -8.55 2.17
C GLN A 2 -2.04 -8.85 2.19
N ILE A 3 -2.76 -8.39 1.15
CA ILE A 3 -4.22 -8.50 1.05
C ILE A 3 -4.58 -9.28 -0.21
N ASN A 4 -5.31 -10.38 -0.05
CA ASN A 4 -5.90 -11.06 -1.21
C ASN A 4 -7.12 -10.28 -1.72
N VAL A 5 -6.98 -9.67 -2.90
CA VAL A 5 -8.00 -8.81 -3.52
C VAL A 5 -8.80 -9.52 -4.60
N SER A 6 -8.68 -10.85 -4.74
CA SER A 6 -9.36 -11.64 -5.79
C SER A 6 -10.87 -11.41 -5.85
N GLN A 7 -11.56 -11.40 -4.71
CA GLN A 7 -13.00 -11.18 -4.65
C GLN A 7 -13.38 -9.74 -5.01
N GLN A 8 -12.53 -8.77 -4.69
CA GLN A 8 -12.76 -7.36 -5.02
C GLN A 8 -12.52 -7.09 -6.51
N LEU A 9 -11.53 -7.77 -7.11
CA LEU A 9 -11.30 -7.78 -8.56
C LEU A 9 -12.42 -8.49 -9.37
N LYS A 10 -13.33 -9.23 -8.73
CA LYS A 10 -14.54 -9.77 -9.36
C LYS A 10 -15.80 -8.95 -9.09
N ALA A 11 -15.73 -7.99 -8.18
CA ALA A 11 -16.87 -7.16 -7.81
C ALA A 11 -17.11 -6.02 -8.81
N PRO A 12 -18.29 -5.37 -8.76
CA PRO A 12 -18.54 -4.16 -9.53
C PRO A 12 -17.54 -3.03 -9.23
N VAL A 13 -17.29 -2.20 -10.23
CA VAL A 13 -16.54 -0.95 -10.08
C VAL A 13 -17.18 -0.08 -9.00
N GLY A 14 -16.34 0.54 -8.17
CA GLY A 14 -16.76 1.34 -7.03
C GLY A 14 -16.95 0.54 -5.72
N LEU A 15 -16.78 -0.79 -5.71
CA LEU A 15 -16.74 -1.54 -4.44
C LEU A 15 -15.57 -1.06 -3.58
N ILE A 16 -15.88 -0.69 -2.33
CA ILE A 16 -14.91 -0.21 -1.35
C ILE A 16 -14.73 -1.23 -0.23
N ARG A 17 -13.48 -1.41 0.22
CA ARG A 17 -13.14 -2.13 1.45
C ARG A 17 -12.13 -1.34 2.26
N SER A 18 -12.32 -1.28 3.57
CA SER A 18 -11.39 -0.65 4.51
C SER A 18 -10.65 -1.70 5.33
N TYR A 19 -9.38 -1.42 5.61
CA TYR A 19 -8.51 -2.26 6.44
C TYR A 19 -7.75 -1.39 7.43
N GLN A 20 -7.63 -1.87 8.67
CA GLN A 20 -6.74 -1.27 9.66
C GLN A 20 -5.34 -1.84 9.45
N LEU A 21 -4.38 -0.95 9.24
CA LEU A 21 -2.98 -1.26 9.08
C LEU A 21 -2.28 -1.00 10.41
N SER A 22 -1.50 -1.97 10.87
CA SER A 22 -0.61 -1.85 12.02
C SER A 22 0.55 -2.81 11.78
N ASP A 23 1.58 -2.33 11.09
CA ASP A 23 2.71 -3.15 10.62
C ASP A 23 4.04 -2.47 10.95
N SER A 24 5.11 -3.25 11.10
CA SER A 24 6.45 -2.73 11.38
C SER A 24 7.25 -2.66 10.07
N VAL A 25 7.61 -1.46 9.64
CA VAL A 25 8.32 -1.21 8.37
C VAL A 25 9.65 -0.53 8.63
N SER A 26 10.70 -0.93 7.90
CA SER A 26 12.00 -0.27 7.97
C SER A 26 12.00 1.00 7.12
N ILE A 27 11.75 2.16 7.74
CA ILE A 27 11.69 3.45 7.05
C ILE A 27 13.10 4.02 6.80
N VAL A 28 14.04 3.82 7.73
CA VAL A 28 15.35 4.48 7.72
C VAL A 28 16.45 3.60 7.08
N GLY A 29 16.12 2.37 6.69
CA GLY A 29 17.06 1.43 6.06
C GLY A 29 18.17 0.92 6.99
N ASP A 30 18.08 1.23 8.28
CA ASP A 30 18.99 0.79 9.34
C ASP A 30 18.53 -0.52 10.01
N GLY A 31 17.43 -1.11 9.52
CA GLY A 31 16.82 -2.33 10.06
C GLY A 31 16.01 -2.10 11.33
N SER A 32 15.89 -0.86 11.82
CA SER A 32 14.95 -0.53 12.89
C SER A 32 13.53 -0.48 12.31
N GLY A 33 12.65 -1.32 12.84
CA GLY A 33 11.24 -1.33 12.43
C GLY A 33 10.51 -0.16 13.07
N SER A 34 9.99 0.75 12.26
CA SER A 34 9.04 1.78 12.70
C SER A 34 7.63 1.22 12.62
N MET A 35 6.85 1.39 13.68
CA MET A 35 5.44 1.02 13.66
C MET A 35 4.69 2.01 12.77
N VAL A 36 4.00 1.50 11.75
CA VAL A 36 3.11 2.26 10.88
C VAL A 36 1.68 1.83 11.18
N GLN A 37 0.80 2.78 11.48
CA GLN A 37 -0.59 2.52 11.84
C GLN A 37 -1.55 3.44 11.10
N GLY A 38 -2.74 2.95 10.77
CA GLY A 38 -3.79 3.79 10.20
C GLY A 38 -4.83 2.98 9.45
N GLU A 39 -5.64 3.67 8.65
CA GLU A 39 -6.65 3.03 7.81
C GLU A 39 -6.29 3.17 6.34
N VAL A 40 -6.42 2.06 5.60
CA VAL A 40 -6.33 2.03 4.15
C VAL A 40 -7.67 1.59 3.56
N ARG A 41 -8.09 2.29 2.52
CA ARG A 41 -9.32 2.07 1.77
C ARG A 41 -8.95 1.63 0.35
N LEU A 42 -9.40 0.45 -0.01
CA LEU A 42 -9.25 -0.14 -1.33
C LEU A 42 -10.55 0.08 -2.09
N THR A 43 -10.50 0.83 -3.19
CA THR A 43 -11.64 1.09 -4.08
C THR A 43 -11.42 0.36 -5.40
N ARG A 44 -12.37 -0.47 -5.82
CA ARG A 44 -12.31 -1.14 -7.12
C ARG A 44 -12.47 -0.12 -8.25
N THR A 45 -11.48 -0.01 -9.12
CA THR A 45 -11.56 0.77 -10.37
C THR A 45 -11.93 -0.13 -11.55
N ASP A 46 -12.07 0.44 -12.74
CA ASP A 46 -12.30 -0.32 -13.97
C ASP A 46 -11.09 -1.20 -14.34
N ARG A 47 -9.87 -0.76 -14.01
CA ARG A 47 -8.61 -1.42 -14.38
C ARG A 47 -7.84 -2.06 -13.21
N GLY A 48 -8.18 -1.76 -11.96
CA GLY A 48 -7.39 -2.20 -10.81
C GLY A 48 -8.02 -1.87 -9.46
N ILE A 49 -7.18 -1.56 -8.47
CA ILE A 49 -7.58 -1.16 -7.12
C ILE A 49 -6.88 0.14 -6.77
N LEU A 50 -7.65 1.18 -6.48
CA LEU A 50 -7.14 2.41 -5.89
C LEU A 50 -7.00 2.23 -4.38
N VAL A 51 -5.79 2.37 -3.86
CA VAL A 51 -5.46 2.34 -2.43
C VAL A 51 -5.32 3.78 -1.94
N GLN A 52 -6.14 4.17 -0.98
CA GLN A 52 -6.04 5.46 -0.31
C GLN A 52 -5.90 5.25 1.18
N GLY A 53 -5.04 5.99 1.86
CA GLY A 53 -4.86 5.81 3.29
C GLY A 53 -4.20 6.98 3.99
N ARG A 54 -4.55 7.13 5.27
CA ARG A 54 -3.89 8.06 6.19
C ARG A 54 -3.22 7.24 7.26
N LEU A 55 -1.89 7.27 7.24
CA LEU A 55 -1.03 6.47 8.10
C LEU A 55 -0.21 7.38 9.02
N HIS A 56 0.10 6.87 10.20
CA HIS A 56 0.91 7.49 11.22
C HIS A 56 2.10 6.59 11.50
N ALA A 57 3.28 7.17 11.61
CA ALA A 57 4.49 6.44 11.96
C ALA A 57 5.33 7.26 12.94
N ASP A 58 6.00 6.59 13.86
CA ASP A 58 7.01 7.20 14.73
C ASP A 58 8.39 6.74 14.27
N VAL A 59 9.22 7.69 13.82
CA VAL A 59 10.60 7.40 13.39
C VAL A 59 11.59 7.99 14.37
N GLU A 60 12.63 7.22 14.70
CA GLU A 60 13.74 7.71 15.49
C GLU A 60 14.69 8.50 14.59
N ILE A 61 14.92 9.78 14.91
CA ILE A 61 15.84 10.65 14.16
C ILE A 61 16.78 11.39 15.11
N THR A 62 17.93 11.82 14.58
CA THR A 62 18.91 12.60 15.35
C THR A 62 18.67 14.10 15.19
N CYS A 63 18.58 14.83 16.31
CA CYS A 63 18.46 16.29 16.28
C CYS A 63 19.74 16.95 15.76
N GLY A 64 19.64 17.76 14.70
CA GLY A 64 20.79 18.47 14.13
C GLY A 64 21.45 19.51 15.07
N ARG A 65 20.76 19.93 16.15
CA ARG A 65 21.29 20.92 17.10
C ARG A 65 22.04 20.29 18.28
N CYS A 66 21.46 19.28 18.91
CA CYS A 66 22.03 18.66 20.12
C CYS A 66 22.55 17.24 19.91
N LEU A 67 22.40 16.69 18.69
CA LEU A 67 22.80 15.33 18.33
C LEU A 67 22.15 14.23 19.19
N SER A 68 21.03 14.53 19.85
CA SER A 68 20.29 13.57 20.65
C SER A 68 19.21 12.89 19.78
N PRO A 69 18.98 11.58 19.94
CA PRO A 69 17.89 10.89 19.27
C PRO A 69 16.53 11.31 19.86
N PHE A 70 15.50 11.36 19.02
CA PHE A 70 14.13 11.58 19.44
C PHE A 70 13.13 10.92 18.49
N SER A 71 11.93 10.60 18.99
CA SER A 71 10.80 10.11 18.18
C SER A 71 10.13 11.27 17.47
N CYS A 72 10.10 11.22 16.15
CA CYS A 72 9.43 12.20 15.31
C CYS A 72 8.14 11.57 14.74
N PRO A 73 6.95 12.10 15.10
CA PRO A 73 5.70 11.63 14.53
C PRO A 73 5.58 12.10 13.08
N LEU A 74 5.29 11.17 12.19
CA LEU A 74 5.03 11.38 10.76
C LEU A 74 3.59 11.03 10.44
N GLU A 75 3.00 11.85 9.56
CA GLU A 75 1.73 11.54 8.92
C GLU A 75 1.98 11.34 7.43
N LEU A 76 1.55 10.19 6.92
CA LEU A 76 1.72 9.76 5.54
C LEU A 76 0.34 9.63 4.92
N ASN A 77 0.12 10.30 3.79
CA ASN A 77 -1.08 10.11 2.98
C ASN A 77 -0.66 9.36 1.72
N ILE A 78 -1.27 8.20 1.50
CA ILE A 78 -1.02 7.37 0.31
C ILE A 78 -2.24 7.41 -0.61
N GLU A 79 -1.99 7.48 -1.91
CA GLU A 79 -3.01 7.41 -2.95
C GLU A 79 -2.36 6.81 -4.20
N GLU A 80 -2.52 5.50 -4.39
CA GLU A 80 -1.85 4.77 -5.47
C GLU A 80 -2.80 3.76 -6.12
N GLU A 81 -2.73 3.61 -7.44
CA GLU A 81 -3.51 2.61 -8.18
C GLU A 81 -2.66 1.36 -8.47
N TYR A 82 -3.19 0.20 -8.07
CA TYR A 82 -2.56 -1.11 -8.26
C TYR A 82 -3.27 -1.88 -9.38
N PHE A 83 -2.48 -2.34 -10.36
CA PHE A 83 -2.99 -3.02 -11.55
C PHE A 83 -2.73 -4.53 -11.48
N PRO A 84 -3.73 -5.39 -11.72
CA PRO A 84 -3.51 -6.83 -11.80
C PRO A 84 -2.62 -7.14 -13.00
N VAL A 85 -1.64 -8.03 -12.81
CA VAL A 85 -0.82 -8.55 -13.92
C VAL A 85 -1.59 -9.58 -14.78
N THR A 86 -2.59 -10.23 -14.18
CA THR A 86 -3.43 -11.24 -14.81
C THR A 86 -4.89 -10.91 -14.61
N ASP A 87 -5.67 -10.90 -15.69
CA ASP A 87 -7.11 -10.74 -15.63
C ASP A 87 -7.75 -11.93 -14.89
N ILE A 88 -8.52 -11.63 -13.85
CA ILE A 88 -9.03 -12.66 -12.94
C ILE A 88 -10.19 -13.50 -13.51
N ILE A 89 -10.79 -13.06 -14.61
CA ILE A 89 -11.91 -13.76 -15.27
C ILE A 89 -11.37 -14.65 -16.39
N SER A 90 -10.53 -14.10 -17.26
CA SER A 90 -10.00 -14.77 -18.45
C SER A 90 -8.69 -15.52 -18.19
N GLY A 91 -7.93 -15.15 -17.16
CA GLY A 91 -6.59 -15.67 -16.89
C GLY A 91 -5.52 -15.17 -17.87
N ALA A 92 -5.86 -14.22 -18.75
CA ALA A 92 -4.92 -13.61 -19.69
C ALA A 92 -4.08 -12.51 -19.02
N PRO A 93 -2.89 -12.17 -19.55
CA PRO A 93 -2.15 -10.99 -19.12
C PRO A 93 -3.03 -9.74 -19.23
N SER A 94 -3.05 -8.94 -18.17
CA SER A 94 -3.81 -7.69 -18.12
C SER A 94 -2.97 -6.54 -18.69
N PRO A 95 -3.59 -5.59 -19.42
CA PRO A 95 -2.87 -4.44 -19.93
C PRO A 95 -2.42 -3.54 -18.78
N LEU A 96 -1.11 -3.48 -18.56
CA LEU A 96 -0.51 -2.53 -17.61
C LEU A 96 -0.40 -1.14 -18.26
N PRO A 97 -0.45 -0.05 -17.48
CA PRO A 97 -0.13 1.27 -17.98
C PRO A 97 1.29 1.33 -18.56
N ASP A 98 1.50 2.17 -19.58
CA ASP A 98 2.82 2.42 -20.18
C ASP A 98 3.79 3.19 -19.25
N GLU A 99 3.32 3.59 -18.06
CA GLU A 99 4.10 4.28 -17.05
C GLU A 99 5.07 3.32 -16.35
N LEU A 100 6.35 3.69 -16.35
CA LEU A 100 7.38 2.93 -15.66
C LEU A 100 7.17 3.01 -14.14
N GLY A 101 7.15 1.85 -13.49
CA GLY A 101 7.01 1.77 -12.04
C GLY A 101 5.57 1.76 -11.54
N CYS A 102 4.58 1.45 -12.39
CA CYS A 102 3.21 1.22 -11.92
C CYS A 102 3.16 0.11 -10.86
N PHE A 103 2.32 0.29 -9.85
CA PHE A 103 2.12 -0.69 -8.79
C PHE A 103 1.29 -1.86 -9.33
N THR A 104 1.70 -3.08 -8.99
CA THR A 104 1.08 -4.30 -9.52
C THR A 104 0.47 -5.17 -8.42
N ILE A 105 -0.58 -5.90 -8.78
CA ILE A 105 -1.15 -7.00 -8.00
C ILE A 105 -0.65 -8.28 -8.65
N ASP A 106 -0.02 -9.15 -7.87
CA ASP A 106 0.66 -10.35 -8.38
C ASP A 106 -0.30 -11.40 -8.98
N GLU A 107 0.24 -12.48 -9.54
CA GLU A 107 -0.55 -13.54 -10.16
C GLU A 107 -1.44 -14.30 -9.16
N ARG A 108 -1.16 -14.17 -7.86
CA ARG A 108 -1.95 -14.74 -6.76
C ARG A 108 -3.04 -13.79 -6.28
N ASN A 109 -3.20 -12.63 -6.93
CA ASN A 109 -4.11 -11.56 -6.57
C ASN A 109 -3.82 -10.99 -5.17
N ILE A 110 -2.54 -10.96 -4.80
CA ILE A 110 -2.07 -10.35 -3.57
C ILE A 110 -1.64 -8.91 -3.86
N LEU A 111 -2.25 -7.98 -3.14
CA LEU A 111 -1.84 -6.59 -3.07
C LEU A 111 -0.94 -6.44 -1.85
N ASP A 112 0.31 -6.04 -2.08
CA ASP A 112 1.30 -5.81 -1.04
C ASP A 112 1.44 -4.30 -0.75
N LEU A 113 1.30 -3.93 0.52
CA LEU A 113 1.37 -2.56 1.04
C LEU A 113 2.67 -2.28 1.81
N THR A 114 3.65 -3.20 1.77
CA THR A 114 4.92 -3.09 2.52
C THR A 114 6.11 -2.75 1.65
#